data_AF-A0A815D8U0-F1
#
_entry.id   AF-A0A815D8U0-F1
#
_cell.length_a   1.000
_cell.length_b   1.000
_cell.length_c   1.000
_cell.angle_alpha   90.00
_cell.angle_beta   90.00
_cell.angle_gamma   90.00
#
_symmetry.space_group_name_H-M   'P 1'
#
loop_
_entity.id
_entity.type
_entity.pdbx_description
1 polymer ?
#
loop_
_entity_poly.entity_id
_entity_poly.type
_entity_poly.pdbx_seq_one_letter_code
_entity_poly.pdbx_strand_id
1 'polypeptide(L)'
;MNSKRLIIVDAKSKFPIVVDMKNNTSAKYVCDALEQIIDWFGSPQTLASDNGPPFNSYEMKKFYGKYAIKHITAPPCHPASNGLVE
;
A
#
# COMPACT_ATOMS: atom_id res chain seq x y z
N MET A 1 -21.63 1.27 10.26
CA MET A 1 -21.05 0.54 9.11
C MET A 1 -19.57 0.86 9.07
N ASN A 2 -18.67 -0.12 9.24
CA ASN A 2 -17.22 0.12 9.17
C ASN A 2 -16.79 0.18 7.69
N SER A 3 -16.32 1.34 7.24
CA SER A 3 -15.71 1.50 5.90
C SER A 3 -14.25 1.13 5.95
N LYS A 4 -13.82 0.20 5.10
CA LYS A 4 -12.40 -0.13 4.92
C LYS A 4 -11.67 1.03 4.22
N ARG A 5 -10.45 1.34 4.67
CA ARG A 5 -9.60 2.39 4.11
C ARG A 5 -8.23 1.84 3.77
N LEU A 6 -7.62 2.38 2.72
CA LEU A 6 -6.20 2.20 2.42
C LEU A 6 -5.48 3.47 2.90
N ILE A 7 -4.53 3.28 3.79
CA ILE A 7 -3.72 4.37 4.34
C ILE A 7 -2.29 4.17 3.82
N ILE A 8 -1.74 5.23 3.24
CA ILE A 8 -0.36 5.26 2.74
C ILE A 8 0.30 6.48 3.36
N VAL A 9 1.51 6.32 3.85
CA VAL A 9 2.27 7.41 4.44
C VAL A 9 3.58 7.54 3.70
N ASP A 10 3.86 8.74 3.18
CA ASP A 10 5.18 9.02 2.66
C ASP A 10 6.19 9.02 3.82
N ALA A 11 7.17 8.10 3.75
CA ALA A 11 8.09 7.87 4.85
C ALA A 11 8.96 9.09 5.16
N LYS A 12 9.22 9.97 4.18
CA LYS A 12 10.07 11.16 4.32
C LYS A 12 9.31 12.33 4.94
N SER A 13 8.22 12.76 4.31
CA SER A 13 7.42 13.92 4.73
C SER A 13 6.44 13.62 5.87
N LYS A 14 6.17 12.33 6.12
CA LYS A 14 5.11 11.86 7.02
C LYS A 14 3.70 12.27 6.55
N PHE A 15 3.55 12.61 5.26
CA PHE A 15 2.26 12.99 4.70
C PHE A 15 1.36 11.76 4.53
N PRO A 16 0.16 11.73 5.14
CA PRO A 16 -0.78 10.62 5.00
C PRO A 16 -1.71 10.83 3.80
N ILE A 17 -1.92 9.75 3.05
CA ILE A 17 -2.88 9.64 1.96
C ILE A 17 -3.88 8.56 2.36
N VAL A 18 -5.16 8.92 2.37
CA VAL A 18 -6.25 8.03 2.79
C VAL A 18 -7.22 7.85 1.64
N VAL A 19 -7.45 6.60 1.24
CA VAL A 19 -8.41 6.23 0.20
C VAL A 19 -9.55 5.44 0.84
N ASP A 20 -10.78 5.87 0.60
CA ASP A 20 -11.97 5.09 0.96
C ASP A 20 -12.12 3.92 -0.02
N MET A 21 -12.02 2.70 0.51
CA MET A 21 -12.03 1.49 -0.29
C MET A 21 -13.44 0.99 -0.59
N LYS A 22 -14.49 1.67 -0.10
CA LYS A 22 -15.90 1.28 -0.29
C LYS A 22 -16.15 -0.20 0.02
N ASN A 23 -15.46 -0.71 1.05
CA ASN A 23 -15.43 -2.11 1.47
C ASN A 23 -14.85 -3.13 0.48
N ASN A 24 -14.22 -2.71 -0.61
CA ASN A 24 -13.52 -3.56 -1.57
C ASN A 24 -12.01 -3.60 -1.31
N THR A 25 -11.48 -4.74 -0.89
CA THR A 25 -10.04 -4.96 -0.66
C THR A 25 -9.44 -5.97 -1.64
N SER A 26 -10.04 -6.12 -2.83
CA SER A 26 -9.44 -6.96 -3.87
C SER A 26 -8.12 -6.36 -4.35
N ALA A 27 -7.18 -7.22 -4.76
CA ALA A 27 -5.87 -6.78 -5.24
C ALA A 27 -5.98 -5.82 -6.43
N LYS A 28 -6.91 -6.07 -7.35
CA LYS A 28 -7.18 -5.17 -8.47
C LYS A 28 -7.58 -3.77 -7.99
N TYR A 29 -8.53 -3.68 -7.06
CA TYR A 29 -9.01 -2.38 -6.58
C TYR A 29 -7.92 -1.61 -5.81
N VAL A 30 -7.06 -2.33 -5.07
CA VAL A 30 -5.88 -1.74 -4.44
C VAL A 30 -4.86 -1.26 -5.49
N CYS A 31 -4.60 -2.03 -6.55
CA CYS A 31 -3.73 -1.59 -7.65
C CYS A 31 -4.26 -0.31 -8.30
N ASP A 32 -5.57 -0.25 -8.60
CA ASP A 32 -6.20 0.92 -9.23
C ASP A 32 -6.11 2.17 -8.31
N ALA A 33 -6.20 1.99 -6.99
CA ALA A 33 -5.98 3.06 -6.02
C ALA A 33 -4.51 3.51 -5.94
N LEU A 34 -3.57 2.56 -5.95
CA LEU A 34 -2.13 2.85 -5.92
C LEU A 34 -1.67 3.53 -7.21
N GLU A 35 -2.21 3.15 -8.37
CA GLU A 35 -1.90 3.76 -9.66
C GLU A 35 -2.26 5.25 -9.67
N GLN A 36 -3.44 5.62 -9.16
CA GLN A 36 -3.83 7.03 -9.01
C GLN A 36 -2.87 7.82 -8.10
N ILE A 37 -2.39 7.20 -7.03
CA ILE A 37 -1.43 7.83 -6.11
C ILE A 37 -0.08 8.02 -6.81
N ILE A 38 0.37 7.03 -7.58
CA ILE A 38 1.59 7.12 -8.38
C ILE A 38 1.46 8.24 -9.44
N ASP A 39 0.30 8.42 -10.06
CA ASP A 39 0.07 9.49 -11.02
C ASP A 39 0.19 10.89 -10.39
N TRP A 40 -0.17 11.03 -9.11
CA TRP A 40 -0.09 12.31 -8.39
C TRP A 40 1.27 12.59 -7.76
N PHE A 41 1.92 11.57 -7.19
CA PHE A 41 3.13 11.72 -6.36
C PHE A 41 4.39 11.14 -7.02
N GLY A 42 4.24 10.42 -8.12
CA GLY A 42 5.30 9.62 -8.74
C GLY A 42 5.42 8.22 -8.14
N SER A 43 6.16 7.35 -8.84
CA SER A 43 6.40 5.97 -8.37
C SER A 43 7.41 5.96 -7.23
N PRO A 44 7.10 5.34 -6.07
CA PRO A 44 8.07 5.19 -5.00
C PRO A 44 9.12 4.13 -5.34
N GLN A 45 10.34 4.29 -4.84
CA GLN A 45 11.36 3.24 -4.99
C GLN A 45 11.03 1.98 -4.18
N THR A 46 10.37 2.16 -3.04
CA THR A 46 10.06 1.10 -2.08
C THR A 46 8.65 1.29 -1.53
N LEU A 47 7.91 0.20 -1.40
CA LEU A 47 6.63 0.16 -0.70
C LEU A 47 6.71 -0.89 0.40
N ALA A 48 6.37 -0.51 1.63
CA ALA A 48 6.31 -1.41 2.77
C ALA A 48 4.86 -1.71 3.15
N SER A 49 4.52 -2.98 3.36
CA SER A 49 3.19 -3.40 3.84
C SER A 49 3.28 -4.65 4.70
N ASP A 50 2.16 -5.05 5.30
CA ASP A 50 2.03 -6.40 5.84
C ASP A 50 2.10 -7.47 4.73
N ASN A 51 2.31 -8.72 5.13
CA ASN A 51 2.40 -9.87 4.23
C ASN A 51 1.03 -10.54 3.96
N GLY A 52 -0.07 -9.90 4.33
CA GLY A 52 -1.43 -10.40 4.15
C GLY A 52 -2.01 -10.03 2.78
N PRO A 53 -3.16 -10.63 2.42
CA PRO A 53 -3.93 -10.19 1.27
C PRO A 53 -4.41 -8.74 1.44
N PRO A 54 -4.41 -7.92 0.38
CA PRO A 54 -4.06 -8.29 -0.98
C PRO A 54 -2.58 -8.16 -1.33
N PHE A 55 -1.72 -7.60 -0.46
CA PHE A 55 -0.36 -7.17 -0.79
C PHE A 55 0.61 -8.27 -1.20
N ASN A 56 0.31 -9.53 -0.87
CA ASN A 56 1.10 -10.70 -1.25
C ASN A 56 0.59 -11.42 -2.53
N SER A 57 -0.49 -10.92 -3.17
CA SER A 57 -1.12 -11.59 -4.32
C SER A 57 -0.26 -11.54 -5.58
N TYR A 58 -0.60 -12.38 -6.58
CA TYR A 58 0.07 -12.38 -7.88
C TYR A 58 -0.12 -11.04 -8.62
N GLU A 59 -1.32 -10.46 -8.56
CA GLU A 59 -1.63 -9.16 -9.16
C GLU A 59 -0.76 -8.05 -8.57
N MET A 60 -0.59 -8.02 -7.24
CA MET A 60 0.26 -7.03 -6.57
C MET A 60 1.73 -7.21 -6.94
N LYS A 61 2.22 -8.45 -7.05
CA LYS A 61 3.60 -8.71 -7.53
C LYS A 61 3.82 -8.19 -8.95
N LYS A 62 2.84 -8.37 -9.84
CA LYS A 62 2.88 -7.81 -11.20
C LYS A 62 2.86 -6.28 -11.17
N PHE A 63 2.06 -5.68 -10.31
CA PHE A 63 2.00 -4.23 -10.11
C PHE A 63 3.36 -3.67 -9.67
N TYR A 64 3.99 -4.27 -8.65
CA TYR A 64 5.32 -3.84 -8.21
C TYR A 64 6.35 -3.92 -9.35
N GLY A 65 6.31 -4.99 -10.16
CA GLY A 65 7.16 -5.13 -11.34
C GLY A 65 6.91 -4.05 -12.40
N LYS A 66 5.63 -3.71 -12.68
CA LYS A 66 5.25 -2.66 -13.65
C LYS A 66 5.86 -1.29 -13.30
N TYR A 67 5.90 -0.97 -12.01
CA TYR A 67 6.34 0.33 -11.50
C TYR A 67 7.77 0.35 -10.97
N ALA A 68 8.51 -0.76 -11.13
CA ALA A 68 9.85 -0.97 -10.57
C ALA A 68 9.92 -0.70 -9.05
N ILE A 69 8.85 -1.04 -8.33
CA ILE A 69 8.72 -0.85 -6.88
C ILE A 69 9.35 -2.05 -6.18
N LYS A 70 10.26 -1.80 -5.23
CA LYS A 70 10.70 -2.83 -4.30
C LYS A 70 9.67 -3.00 -3.19
N HIS A 71 8.99 -4.14 -3.16
CA HIS A 71 8.09 -4.46 -2.05
C HIS A 71 8.87 -5.01 -0.86
N ILE A 72 8.68 -4.41 0.32
CA ILE A 72 9.23 -4.89 1.59
C ILE A 72 8.06 -5.34 2.45
N THR A 73 8.10 -6.59 2.92
CA THR A 73 7.15 -7.08 3.90
C THR A 73 7.71 -6.89 5.30
N ALA A 74 6.97 -6.19 6.16
CA ALA A 74 7.33 -6.13 7.56
C ALA A 74 7.03 -7.50 8.22
N PRO A 75 7.96 -8.09 8.99
CA PRO A 75 7.64 -9.27 9.79
C PRO A 75 6.57 -8.88 10.83
N PRO A 76 5.63 -9.78 11.18
CA PRO A 76 4.52 -9.51 12.09
C PRO A 76 4.90 -9.20 13.56
N CYS A 77 6.18 -8.90 13.86
CA CYS A 77 6.71 -8.77 15.22
C CYS A 77 7.39 -7.43 15.55
N HIS A 78 7.19 -6.37 14.75
CA HIS A 78 7.61 -5.01 15.15
C HIS A 78 6.52 -3.97 14.88
N PRO A 79 5.58 -3.76 15.84
CA PRO A 79 4.60 -2.68 15.80
C PRO A 79 5.22 -1.31 15.56
N ALA A 80 6.48 -1.10 15.98
CA ALA A 80 7.21 0.14 15.77
C ALA A 80 7.52 0.48 14.30
N SER A 81 7.65 -0.53 13.42
CA SER A 81 7.90 -0.30 11.98
C SER A 81 6.60 -0.06 11.19
N ASN A 82 5.47 -0.57 11.69
CA ASN A 82 4.13 -0.26 11.18
C ASN A 82 3.47 0.94 11.89
N GLY A 83 4.05 1.42 13.00
CA GLY A 83 3.50 2.50 13.83
C GLY A 83 3.52 3.88 13.18
N LEU A 84 3.96 3.99 11.92
CA LEU A 84 3.74 5.17 11.11
C LEU A 84 2.34 5.17 10.45
N VAL A 85 1.71 4.00 10.35
CA VAL A 85 0.44 3.74 9.64
C VAL A 85 -0.67 3.29 10.58
N GLU A 86 -0.35 2.74 11.77
CA GLU A 86 -1.32 2.50 12.85
C GLU A 86 -1.79 3.78 13.56
#